data_AF-A0A835WEP6-F1
#
_entry.id   AF-A0A835WEP6-F1
#
_cell.length_a   1.000
_cell.length_b   1.000
_cell.length_c   1.000
_cell.angle_alpha   90.00
_cell.angle_beta   90.00
_cell.angle_gamma   90.00
#
_symmetry.space_group_name_H-M   'P 1'
#
loop_
_entity.id
_entity.type
_entity.pdbx_description
1 polymer ?
#
loop_
_entity_poly.entity_id
_entity_poly.type
_entity_poly.pdbx_seq_one_letter_code
_entity_poly.pdbx_strand_id
1 'polypeptide(L)'
;MRIENRELLVGDVVAIINFCLYKQIAAIITSPDFPGWLAPLDFSPTRFSEFIALTVTLVGTWVAAGCMVGAYRTSATSDLPAALRAASLTWLSAMPVAAAQLVLVTAVESRSLVGDTDWGTALPLAARGVGEPFVTASGMLALMTLWRCVYTLYLDPFGLKGLGFQRQQFLRDLYSFREALLMATLMCAVGSISLQVVHALDAVLSSGM
;
A
#
# COMPACT_ATOMS: atom_id res chain seq x y z
N MET A 1 17.63 15.99 7.69
CA MET A 1 16.26 15.95 7.12
C MET A 1 15.35 16.77 8.02
N ARG A 2 14.77 17.87 7.54
CA ARG A 2 13.86 18.70 8.34
C ARG A 2 12.42 18.33 7.96
N ILE A 3 11.61 17.97 8.95
CA ILE A 3 10.18 17.70 8.79
C ILE A 3 9.46 19.03 9.00
N GLU A 4 8.84 19.55 7.94
CA GLU A 4 8.09 20.81 7.99
C GLU A 4 6.59 20.55 8.18
N ASN A 5 6.07 19.55 7.48
CA ASN A 5 4.66 19.13 7.57
C ASN A 5 4.48 17.95 8.53
N ARG A 6 4.31 18.25 9.82
CA ARG A 6 4.06 17.22 10.86
C ARG A 6 2.68 16.59 10.75
N GLU A 7 1.67 17.36 10.35
CA GLU A 7 0.30 16.88 10.17
C GLU A 7 0.24 15.80 9.09
N LEU A 8 0.96 16.02 7.98
CA LEU A 8 1.09 15.05 6.90
C LEU A 8 1.74 13.74 7.36
N LEU A 9 2.79 13.83 8.17
CA LEU A 9 3.45 12.65 8.75
C LEU A 9 2.49 11.85 9.62
N VAL A 10 1.76 12.51 10.52
CA VAL A 10 0.77 11.84 11.38
C VAL A 10 -0.32 11.19 10.53
N GLY A 11 -0.80 11.90 9.50
CA GLY A 11 -1.78 11.37 8.57
C GLY A 11 -1.30 10.14 7.80
N ASP A 12 -0.05 10.15 7.31
CA ASP A 12 0.56 8.98 6.69
C ASP A 12 0.58 7.79 7.65
N VAL A 13 1.06 7.99 8.88
CA VAL A 13 1.14 6.92 9.89
C VAL A 13 -0.24 6.34 10.17
N VAL A 14 -1.25 7.19 10.38
CA VAL A 14 -2.63 6.77 10.64
C VAL A 14 -3.22 6.02 9.44
N ALA A 15 -2.97 6.50 8.21
CA ALA A 15 -3.43 5.83 6.99
C ALA A 15 -2.83 4.43 6.86
N ILE A 16 -1.53 4.26 7.11
CA ILE A 16 -0.86 2.95 7.05
C ILE A 16 -1.42 2.00 8.12
N ILE A 17 -1.59 2.47 9.35
CA ILE A 17 -2.15 1.65 10.43
C ILE A 17 -3.56 1.17 10.05
N ASN A 18 -4.40 2.07 9.55
CA ASN A 18 -5.74 1.72 9.08
C ASN A 18 -5.70 0.71 7.94
N PHE A 19 -4.78 0.86 6.99
CA PHE A 19 -4.59 -0.11 5.92
C PHE A 19 -4.19 -1.49 6.44
N CYS A 20 -3.26 -1.56 7.38
CA CYS A 20 -2.87 -2.83 8.01
C CYS A 20 -4.05 -3.49 8.74
N LEU A 21 -4.87 -2.70 9.44
CA LEU A 21 -6.08 -3.18 10.12
C LEU A 21 -7.11 -3.72 9.12
N TYR A 22 -7.43 -2.95 8.08
CA TYR A 22 -8.35 -3.38 7.02
C TYR A 22 -7.88 -4.65 6.34
N LYS A 23 -6.58 -4.76 6.08
CA LYS A 23 -5.99 -5.94 5.47
C LYS A 23 -6.10 -7.17 6.38
N GLN A 24 -5.82 -7.03 7.67
CA GLN A 24 -5.99 -8.11 8.64
C GLN A 24 -7.45 -8.58 8.72
N ILE A 25 -8.39 -7.64 8.76
CA ILE A 25 -9.83 -7.94 8.80
C ILE A 25 -10.25 -8.66 7.52
N ALA A 26 -9.83 -8.16 6.35
CA ALA A 26 -10.12 -8.78 5.06
C ALA A 26 -9.58 -10.22 5.01
N ALA A 27 -8.32 -10.43 5.42
CA ALA A 27 -7.70 -11.75 5.46
C ALA A 27 -8.47 -12.75 6.36
N ILE A 28 -9.00 -12.28 7.50
CA ILE A 28 -9.82 -13.10 8.40
C ILE A 28 -11.16 -13.46 7.74
N ILE A 29 -11.84 -12.49 7.12
CA ILE A 29 -13.17 -12.70 6.50
C ILE A 29 -13.06 -13.61 5.27
N THR A 30 -11.98 -13.52 4.50
CA THR A 30 -11.76 -14.36 3.32
C THR A 30 -11.13 -15.71 3.65
N SER A 31 -10.80 -15.97 4.92
CA SER A 31 -10.23 -17.25 5.34
C SER A 31 -11.29 -18.36 5.23
N PRO A 32 -10.94 -19.55 4.72
CA PRO A 32 -11.85 -20.70 4.72
C PRO A 32 -12.28 -21.11 6.14
N ASP A 33 -11.45 -20.82 7.14
CA ASP A 33 -11.72 -21.08 8.56
C ASP A 33 -12.51 -19.97 9.25
N PHE A 34 -13.10 -19.02 8.51
CA PHE A 34 -13.84 -17.92 9.11
C PHE A 34 -15.04 -18.46 9.90
N PRO A 35 -15.06 -18.31 11.24
CA PRO A 35 -16.07 -18.97 12.09
C PRO A 35 -17.45 -18.28 12.04
N GLY A 36 -17.59 -17.23 11.23
CA GLY A 36 -18.80 -16.42 11.10
C GLY A 36 -18.76 -15.14 11.93
N TRP A 37 -19.64 -14.20 11.61
CA TRP A 37 -19.71 -12.88 12.26
C TRP A 37 -20.13 -12.92 13.74
N LEU A 38 -20.73 -14.03 14.18
CA LEU A 38 -21.24 -14.23 15.53
C LEU A 38 -20.34 -15.16 16.36
N ALA A 39 -19.19 -15.57 15.82
CA ALA A 39 -18.25 -16.39 16.56
C ALA A 39 -17.66 -15.61 17.74
N PRO A 40 -17.41 -16.27 18.89
CA PRO A 40 -16.77 -15.63 20.02
C PRO A 40 -15.38 -15.10 19.62
N LEU A 41 -15.14 -13.83 19.92
CA LEU A 41 -13.87 -13.18 19.70
C LEU A 41 -12.91 -13.60 20.81
N ASP A 42 -11.87 -14.33 20.45
CA ASP A 42 -10.74 -14.62 21.34
C ASP A 42 -9.49 -13.86 20.88
N PHE A 43 -8.72 -13.36 21.84
CA PHE A 43 -7.51 -12.60 21.57
C PHE A 43 -6.34 -13.56 21.36
N SER A 44 -5.74 -13.54 20.17
CA SER A 44 -4.54 -14.32 19.87
C SER A 44 -3.28 -13.44 19.94
N PRO A 45 -2.40 -13.64 20.95
CA PRO A 45 -1.18 -12.84 21.10
C PRO A 45 -0.23 -12.96 19.91
N THR A 46 -0.12 -14.15 19.32
CA THR A 46 0.72 -14.41 18.14
C THR A 46 0.24 -13.60 16.94
N ARG A 47 -1.06 -13.65 16.61
CA ARG A 47 -1.63 -12.88 15.49
C ARG A 47 -1.52 -11.37 15.72
N PHE A 48 -1.64 -10.93 16.98
CA PHE A 48 -1.43 -9.53 17.33
C PHE A 48 0.04 -9.11 17.10
N SER A 49 1.00 -9.94 17.49
CA SER A 49 2.42 -9.65 17.27
C SER A 49 2.80 -9.59 15.78
N GLU A 50 2.22 -10.44 14.94
CA GLU A 50 2.37 -10.42 13.48
C GLU A 50 1.83 -9.10 12.88
N PHE A 51 0.65 -8.67 13.34
CA PHE A 51 0.06 -7.41 12.92
C PHE A 51 0.94 -6.20 13.29
N ILE A 52 1.45 -6.17 14.52
CA ILE A 52 2.34 -5.10 14.98
C ILE A 52 3.64 -5.09 14.16
N ALA A 53 4.24 -6.26 13.91
CA ALA A 53 5.45 -6.37 13.10
C ALA A 53 5.25 -5.80 11.68
N LEU A 54 4.17 -6.21 10.99
CA LEU A 54 3.85 -5.68 9.66
C LEU A 54 3.65 -4.17 9.69
N THR A 55 2.88 -3.67 10.67
CA THR A 55 2.56 -2.25 10.81
C THR A 55 3.82 -1.42 11.05
N VAL A 56 4.69 -1.86 11.96
CA VAL A 56 5.96 -1.18 12.25
C VAL A 56 6.88 -1.18 11.04
N THR A 57 6.96 -2.29 10.30
CA THR A 57 7.76 -2.36 9.07
C THR A 57 7.24 -1.40 8.00
N LEU A 58 5.93 -1.39 7.72
CA LEU A 58 5.36 -0.51 6.69
C LEU A 58 5.45 0.97 7.08
N VAL A 59 5.14 1.31 8.34
CA VAL A 59 5.27 2.68 8.84
C VAL A 59 6.73 3.12 8.83
N GLY A 60 7.62 2.30 9.40
CA GLY A 60 9.04 2.64 9.53
C GLY A 60 9.71 2.85 8.18
N THR A 61 9.50 1.93 7.23
CA THR A 61 10.06 2.03 5.87
C THR A 61 9.47 3.22 5.11
N TRP A 62 8.17 3.47 5.20
CA TRP A 62 7.53 4.63 4.55
C TRP A 62 8.05 5.96 5.10
N VAL A 63 8.11 6.11 6.43
CA VAL A 63 8.56 7.36 7.06
C VAL A 63 10.04 7.60 6.79
N ALA A 64 10.89 6.57 6.87
CA ALA A 64 12.31 6.67 6.55
C ALA A 64 12.52 7.10 5.09
N ALA A 65 11.85 6.42 4.15
CA ALA A 65 11.88 6.75 2.73
C ALA A 65 11.35 8.17 2.46
N GLY A 66 10.25 8.56 3.12
CA GLY A 66 9.66 9.89 2.98
C GLY A 66 10.58 10.99 3.49
N CYS A 67 11.35 10.72 4.54
CA CYS A 67 12.38 11.62 5.02
C CYS A 67 13.57 11.74 4.03
N MET A 68 13.97 10.63 3.40
CA MET A 68 15.01 10.59 2.37
C MET A 68 14.62 11.39 1.11
N VAL A 69 13.40 11.19 0.63
CA VAL A 69 12.86 11.87 -0.56
C VAL A 69 12.49 13.33 -0.27
N GLY A 70 12.30 13.69 1.00
CA GLY A 70 11.85 15.02 1.41
C GLY A 70 10.34 15.21 1.24
N ALA A 71 9.55 14.13 1.32
CA ALA A 71 8.10 14.13 1.19
C ALA A 71 7.38 14.97 2.25
N TYR A 72 8.05 15.27 3.37
CA TYR A 72 7.51 16.09 4.47
C TYR A 72 7.92 17.57 4.42
N ARG A 73 8.47 18.03 3.30
CA ARG A 73 8.73 19.46 3.06
C ARG A 73 7.47 20.14 2.53
N THR A 74 7.35 21.43 2.80
CA THR A 74 6.26 22.28 2.27
C THR A 74 6.19 22.26 0.74
N SER A 75 7.34 22.22 0.06
CA SER A 75 7.43 22.10 -1.40
C SER A 75 6.88 20.78 -1.96
N ALA A 76 6.85 19.72 -1.16
CA ALA A 76 6.32 18.43 -1.58
C ALA A 76 4.79 18.38 -1.53
N THR A 77 4.14 19.39 -0.93
CA THR A 77 2.68 19.51 -0.85
C THR A 77 2.17 20.85 -1.40
N SER A 78 2.99 21.55 -2.19
CA SER A 78 2.57 22.83 -2.78
C SER A 78 1.41 22.62 -3.76
N ASP A 79 1.51 21.57 -4.56
CA ASP A 79 0.57 21.25 -5.63
C ASP A 79 0.36 19.73 -5.74
N LEU A 80 -0.75 19.32 -6.34
CA LEU A 80 -1.11 17.91 -6.50
C LEU A 80 -0.02 17.09 -7.23
N PRO A 81 0.57 17.53 -8.36
CA PRO A 81 1.62 16.76 -9.03
C PRO A 81 2.88 16.55 -8.18
N ALA A 82 3.25 17.56 -7.37
CA ALA A 82 4.40 17.47 -6.47
C ALA A 82 4.14 16.44 -5.36
N ALA A 83 2.93 16.44 -4.79
CA ALA A 83 2.53 15.49 -3.75
C ALA A 83 2.48 14.05 -4.27
N LEU A 84 1.92 13.84 -5.47
CA LEU A 84 1.90 12.53 -6.12
C LEU A 84 3.30 12.04 -6.44
N ARG A 85 4.16 12.90 -6.99
CA ARG A 85 5.57 12.55 -7.26
C ARG A 85 6.31 12.16 -5.99
N ALA A 86 6.12 12.91 -4.90
CA ALA A 86 6.73 12.59 -3.61
C ALA A 86 6.24 11.25 -3.06
N ALA A 87 4.94 10.95 -3.17
CA ALA A 87 4.38 9.66 -2.77
C ALA A 87 4.93 8.50 -3.61
N SER A 88 4.99 8.65 -4.94
CA SER A 88 5.52 7.60 -5.82
C SER A 88 7.01 7.33 -5.58
N LEU A 89 7.82 8.37 -5.36
CA LEU A 89 9.24 8.21 -5.02
C LEU A 89 9.44 7.58 -3.64
N THR A 90 8.60 7.96 -2.66
CA THR A 90 8.58 7.35 -1.33
C THR A 90 8.21 5.87 -1.43
N TRP A 91 7.23 5.54 -2.25
CA TRP A 91 6.82 4.16 -2.50
C TRP A 91 7.93 3.32 -3.14
N LEU A 92 8.58 3.85 -4.20
CA LEU A 92 9.67 3.18 -4.90
C LEU A 92 10.87 2.87 -3.99
N SER A 93 11.09 3.70 -2.97
CA SER A 93 12.16 3.49 -1.99
C SER A 93 11.74 2.62 -0.80
N ALA A 94 10.50 2.76 -0.32
CA ALA A 94 10.00 2.02 0.84
C ALA A 94 9.66 0.56 0.53
N MET A 95 8.97 0.28 -0.58
CA MET A 95 8.39 -1.04 -0.83
C MET A 95 9.41 -2.16 -1.07
N PRO A 96 10.53 -1.95 -1.79
CA PRO A 96 11.54 -2.99 -1.91
C PRO A 96 12.13 -3.41 -0.55
N VAL A 97 12.32 -2.44 0.35
CA VAL A 97 12.83 -2.68 1.71
C VAL A 97 11.80 -3.42 2.55
N ALA A 98 10.53 -2.99 2.51
CA ALA A 98 9.44 -3.65 3.22
C ALA A 98 9.23 -5.10 2.73
N ALA A 99 9.30 -5.33 1.42
CA ALA A 99 9.19 -6.66 0.82
C ALA A 99 10.37 -7.56 1.21
N ALA A 100 11.61 -7.04 1.16
CA ALA A 100 12.80 -7.78 1.60
C ALA A 100 12.72 -8.15 3.08
N GLN A 101 12.19 -7.26 3.93
CA GLN A 101 12.05 -7.54 5.36
C GLN A 101 10.99 -8.62 5.64
N LEU A 102 9.91 -8.66 4.87
CA LEU A 102 8.93 -9.76 4.97
C LEU A 102 9.54 -11.11 4.59
N VAL A 103 10.39 -11.16 3.55
CA VAL A 103 11.11 -12.37 3.13
C VAL A 103 12.16 -12.80 4.16
N LEU A 104 12.86 -11.85 4.78
CA LEU A 104 13.87 -12.16 5.80
C LEU A 104 13.23 -12.70 7.10
N VAL A 105 12.11 -12.12 7.52
CA VAL A 105 11.38 -12.59 8.71
C VAL A 105 10.88 -14.02 8.52
N THR A 106 10.33 -14.35 7.34
CA THR A 106 9.90 -15.72 7.04
C THR A 106 11.08 -16.70 6.93
N ALA A 107 12.24 -16.25 6.46
CA ALA A 107 13.44 -17.09 6.36
C ALA A 107 14.06 -17.42 7.73
N VAL A 108 13.99 -16.47 8.68
CA VAL A 108 14.45 -16.65 10.07
C VAL A 108 13.59 -17.68 10.82
N GLU A 109 12.33 -17.88 10.41
CA GLU A 109 11.45 -18.91 10.97
C GLU A 109 11.74 -20.34 10.46
N SER A 110 12.91 -20.58 9.85
CA SER A 110 13.38 -21.90 9.39
C SER A 110 12.59 -22.53 8.24
N ARG A 111 11.82 -21.73 7.49
CA ARG A 111 11.07 -22.20 6.31
C ARG A 111 11.86 -21.90 5.04
N SER A 112 12.12 -22.90 4.20
CA SER A 112 12.75 -22.70 2.88
C SER A 112 11.81 -21.89 1.99
N LEU A 113 12.19 -20.64 1.67
CA LEU A 113 11.39 -19.75 0.81
C LEU A 113 11.83 -19.79 -0.66
N VAL A 114 12.97 -20.39 -0.96
CA VAL A 114 13.51 -20.44 -2.32
C VAL A 114 13.12 -21.76 -2.96
N GLY A 115 12.03 -21.74 -3.74
CA GLY A 115 11.62 -22.86 -4.61
C GLY A 115 10.37 -23.63 -4.18
N ASP A 116 9.76 -23.33 -3.03
CA ASP A 116 8.54 -24.01 -2.58
C ASP A 116 7.27 -23.31 -3.07
N THR A 117 6.36 -24.09 -3.66
CA THR A 117 5.06 -23.63 -4.19
C THR A 117 4.10 -23.10 -3.12
N ASP A 118 4.35 -23.40 -1.84
CA ASP A 118 3.50 -23.05 -0.69
C ASP A 118 3.97 -21.81 0.10
N TRP A 119 4.81 -20.97 -0.51
CA TRP A 119 5.36 -19.76 0.11
C TRP A 119 4.31 -18.82 0.73
N GLY A 120 3.11 -18.76 0.15
CA GLY A 120 1.97 -17.96 0.64
C GLY A 120 1.41 -18.44 1.99
N THR A 121 1.68 -19.68 2.39
CA THR A 121 1.31 -20.24 3.70
C THR A 121 2.38 -20.02 4.77
N ALA A 122 3.55 -19.50 4.42
CA ALA A 122 4.62 -19.17 5.34
C ALA A 122 4.63 -17.70 5.79
N LEU A 123 3.92 -16.83 5.07
CA LEU A 123 3.80 -15.43 5.45
C LEU A 123 2.95 -15.26 6.73
N PRO A 124 3.19 -14.21 7.53
CA PRO A 124 2.28 -13.80 8.60
C PRO A 124 0.86 -13.66 8.05
N LEU A 125 -0.19 -13.94 8.83
CA LEU A 125 -1.58 -13.93 8.31
C LEU A 125 -1.94 -12.57 7.67
N ALA A 126 -1.35 -11.50 8.18
CA ALA A 126 -1.45 -10.13 7.69
C ALA A 126 -0.86 -9.91 6.29
N ALA A 127 0.03 -10.80 5.86
CA ALA A 127 0.69 -10.83 4.56
C ALA A 127 0.31 -12.08 3.75
N ARG A 128 -0.68 -12.87 4.19
CA ARG A 128 -1.22 -13.99 3.41
C ARG A 128 -2.33 -13.51 2.50
N GLY A 129 -2.27 -13.93 1.24
CA GLY A 129 -3.27 -13.62 0.23
C GLY A 129 -2.77 -13.96 -1.16
N VAL A 130 -3.70 -14.16 -2.10
CA VAL A 130 -3.36 -14.36 -3.51
C VAL A 130 -2.72 -13.08 -4.04
N GLY A 131 -1.54 -13.20 -4.66
CA GLY A 131 -0.84 -12.06 -5.30
C GLY A 131 0.02 -11.21 -4.36
N GLU A 132 0.24 -11.63 -3.11
CA GLU A 132 1.28 -11.04 -2.27
C GLU A 132 2.67 -11.24 -2.89
N PRO A 133 3.71 -10.44 -2.54
CA PRO A 133 3.65 -9.18 -1.80
C PRO A 133 3.14 -7.99 -2.64
N PHE A 134 2.82 -8.22 -3.92
CA PHE A 134 2.48 -7.17 -4.89
C PHE A 134 1.16 -6.48 -4.56
N VAL A 135 0.17 -7.21 -4.02
CA VAL A 135 -1.11 -6.64 -3.57
C VAL A 135 -0.91 -5.64 -2.42
N THR A 136 -0.03 -5.95 -1.45
CA THR A 136 0.33 -4.98 -0.40
C THR A 136 0.97 -3.73 -0.98
N ALA A 137 1.93 -3.92 -1.89
CA ALA A 137 2.65 -2.82 -2.50
C ALA A 137 1.70 -1.92 -3.31
N SER A 138 0.85 -2.49 -4.17
CA SER A 138 -0.12 -1.72 -4.95
C SER A 138 -1.16 -1.02 -4.08
N GLY A 139 -1.67 -1.70 -3.03
CA GLY A 139 -2.59 -1.12 -2.06
C GLY A 139 -1.98 0.08 -1.33
N MET A 140 -0.71 0.00 -0.92
CA MET A 140 0.01 1.11 -0.32
C MET A 140 0.20 2.28 -1.29
N LEU A 141 0.50 2.03 -2.57
CA LEU A 141 0.61 3.10 -3.57
C LEU A 141 -0.73 3.82 -3.75
N ALA A 142 -1.82 3.06 -3.92
CA ALA A 142 -3.15 3.59 -4.13
C ALA A 142 -3.64 4.40 -2.92
N LEU A 143 -3.47 3.85 -1.71
CA LEU A 143 -3.81 4.54 -0.46
C LEU A 143 -3.03 5.85 -0.32
N MET A 144 -1.71 5.80 -0.53
CA MET A 144 -0.86 6.96 -0.29
C MET A 144 -1.07 8.06 -1.32
N THR A 145 -1.25 7.70 -2.59
CA THR A 145 -1.59 8.67 -3.63
C THR A 145 -2.95 9.32 -3.35
N LEU A 146 -3.97 8.52 -3.00
CA LEU A 146 -5.28 9.05 -2.62
C LEU A 146 -5.20 9.96 -1.38
N TRP A 147 -4.46 9.54 -0.36
CA TRP A 147 -4.23 10.34 0.85
C TRP A 147 -3.57 11.67 0.51
N ARG A 148 -2.55 11.69 -0.36
CA ARG A 148 -1.94 12.94 -0.83
C ARG A 148 -2.94 13.84 -1.52
N CYS A 149 -3.81 13.29 -2.39
CA CYS A 149 -4.85 14.08 -3.05
C CYS A 149 -5.77 14.77 -2.03
N VAL A 150 -6.30 13.98 -1.08
CA VAL A 150 -7.18 14.49 -0.02
C VAL A 150 -6.47 15.56 0.80
N TYR A 151 -5.21 15.34 1.17
CA TYR A 151 -4.44 16.29 1.95
C TYR A 151 -4.16 17.60 1.19
N THR A 152 -3.82 17.52 -0.11
CA THR A 152 -3.63 18.73 -0.93
C THR A 152 -4.91 19.52 -1.11
N LEU A 153 -6.06 18.83 -1.27
CA LEU A 153 -7.38 19.48 -1.30
C LEU A 153 -7.72 20.10 0.05
N TYR A 154 -7.34 19.48 1.17
CA TYR A 154 -7.56 20.05 2.50
C TYR A 154 -6.73 21.33 2.72
N LEU A 155 -5.49 21.38 2.24
CA LEU A 155 -4.62 22.56 2.38
C LEU A 155 -5.06 23.77 1.54
N ASP A 156 -5.71 23.52 0.40
CA ASP A 156 -6.31 24.56 -0.44
C ASP A 156 -7.63 24.07 -1.07
N PRO A 157 -8.74 24.09 -0.31
CA PRO A 157 -10.02 23.51 -0.72
C PRO A 157 -10.68 24.19 -1.92
N PHE A 158 -10.17 25.36 -2.32
CA PHE A 158 -10.73 26.18 -3.37
C PHE A 158 -9.67 26.75 -4.34
N GLY A 159 -8.39 26.37 -4.22
CA GLY A 159 -7.29 26.94 -5.01
C GLY A 159 -7.07 28.44 -4.77
N LEU A 160 -7.46 28.95 -3.59
CA LEU A 160 -7.57 30.39 -3.31
C LEU A 160 -6.23 31.02 -2.95
N LYS A 161 -5.22 30.24 -2.52
CA LYS A 161 -3.91 30.80 -2.17
C LYS A 161 -3.13 31.27 -3.41
N GLY A 162 -3.58 30.92 -4.61
CA GLY A 162 -3.05 31.36 -5.90
C GLY A 162 -4.04 32.13 -6.77
N LEU A 163 -5.01 32.85 -6.19
CA LEU A 163 -5.97 33.66 -6.96
C LEU A 163 -5.33 34.91 -7.60
N GLY A 164 -4.54 34.65 -8.63
CA GLY A 164 -4.51 35.43 -9.85
C GLY A 164 -4.83 34.49 -11.01
N PHE A 165 -6.10 34.08 -11.13
CA PHE A 165 -6.65 33.28 -12.25
C PHE A 165 -5.99 31.92 -12.54
N GLN A 166 -6.75 30.83 -12.49
CA GLN A 166 -6.97 29.91 -13.64
C GLN A 166 -7.78 28.68 -13.19
N ARG A 167 -9.12 28.80 -13.22
CA ARG A 167 -10.07 27.67 -13.15
C ARG A 167 -9.75 26.56 -14.17
N GLN A 168 -9.07 26.91 -15.26
CA GLN A 168 -8.57 25.98 -16.28
C GLN A 168 -7.43 25.08 -15.78
N GLN A 169 -6.58 25.56 -14.86
CA GLN A 169 -5.45 24.80 -14.32
C GLN A 169 -5.93 23.75 -13.32
N PHE A 170 -6.86 24.11 -12.43
CA PHE A 170 -7.53 23.16 -11.55
C PHE A 170 -8.29 22.07 -12.32
N LEU A 171 -9.02 22.44 -13.38
CA LEU A 171 -9.68 21.46 -14.25
C LEU A 171 -8.66 20.58 -14.97
N ARG A 172 -7.55 21.15 -15.47
CA ARG A 172 -6.45 20.38 -16.09
C ARG A 172 -5.80 19.42 -15.10
N ASP A 173 -5.63 19.81 -13.84
CA ASP A 173 -5.07 18.98 -12.79
C ASP A 173 -6.04 17.86 -12.37
N LEU A 174 -7.35 18.14 -12.36
CA LEU A 174 -8.38 17.12 -12.19
C LEU A 174 -8.43 16.14 -13.36
N TYR A 175 -8.29 16.62 -14.59
CA TYR A 175 -8.24 15.76 -15.78
C TYR A 175 -6.98 14.90 -15.79
N SER A 176 -5.81 15.46 -15.47
CA SER A 176 -4.57 14.71 -15.38
C SER A 176 -4.61 13.70 -14.22
N PHE A 177 -5.24 14.05 -13.10
CA PHE A 177 -5.49 13.12 -12.00
C PHE A 177 -6.43 11.99 -12.42
N ARG A 178 -7.54 12.30 -13.10
CA ARG A 178 -8.47 11.30 -13.65
C ARG A 178 -7.76 10.37 -14.62
N GLU A 179 -6.93 10.90 -15.52
CA GLU A 179 -6.14 10.12 -16.46
C GLU A 179 -5.11 9.25 -15.73
N ALA A 180 -4.40 9.78 -14.73
CA ALA A 180 -3.47 8.99 -13.92
C ALA A 180 -4.17 7.86 -13.16
N LEU A 181 -5.37 8.13 -12.62
CA LEU A 181 -6.17 7.14 -11.90
C LEU A 181 -6.75 6.08 -12.85
N LEU A 182 -7.16 6.47 -14.06
CA LEU A 182 -7.55 5.55 -15.14
C LEU A 182 -6.38 4.68 -15.59
N MET A 183 -5.19 5.25 -15.77
CA MET A 183 -4.00 4.49 -16.13
C MET A 183 -3.59 3.53 -15.02
N ALA A 184 -3.66 3.95 -13.76
CA ALA A 184 -3.40 3.08 -12.61
C ALA A 184 -4.41 1.93 -12.51
N THR A 185 -5.70 2.20 -12.73
CA THR A 185 -6.73 1.14 -12.75
C THR A 185 -6.57 0.20 -13.94
N LEU A 186 -6.23 0.71 -15.12
CA LEU A 186 -5.90 -0.12 -16.29
C LEU A 186 -4.68 -1.00 -16.04
N MET A 187 -3.60 -0.45 -15.48
CA MET A 187 -2.41 -1.23 -15.10
C MET A 187 -2.75 -2.31 -14.08
N CYS A 188 -3.61 -2.00 -13.10
CA CYS A 188 -4.08 -2.97 -12.11
C CYS A 188 -4.94 -4.07 -12.75
N ALA A 189 -5.82 -3.71 -13.69
CA ALA A 189 -6.65 -4.67 -14.43
C ALA A 189 -5.80 -5.59 -15.31
N VAL A 190 -4.83 -5.04 -16.05
CA VAL A 190 -3.87 -5.81 -16.85
C VAL A 190 -3.09 -6.76 -15.97
N GLY A 191 -2.53 -6.29 -14.85
CA GLY A 191 -1.81 -7.13 -13.89
C GLY A 191 -2.68 -8.27 -13.33
N SER A 192 -3.94 -7.98 -13.02
CA SER A 192 -4.90 -8.99 -12.52
C SER A 192 -5.24 -10.04 -13.58
N ILE A 193 -5.45 -9.63 -14.83
CA ILE A 193 -5.71 -10.53 -15.97
C ILE A 193 -4.47 -11.39 -16.25
N SER A 194 -3.28 -10.80 -16.24
CA SER A 194 -2.02 -11.55 -16.41
C SER A 194 -1.84 -12.62 -15.34
N LEU A 195 -2.13 -12.29 -14.07
CA LEU A 195 -2.12 -13.26 -12.98
C LEU A 195 -3.14 -14.39 -13.21
N GLN A 196 -4.38 -14.06 -13.58
CA GLN A 196 -5.40 -15.08 -13.87
C GLN A 196 -5.00 -16.01 -15.02
N VAL A 197 -4.39 -15.49 -16.07
CA VAL A 197 -3.90 -16.29 -17.21
C VAL A 197 -2.76 -17.21 -16.77
N VAL A 198 -1.82 -16.74 -15.95
CA VAL A 198 -0.74 -17.56 -15.41
C VAL A 198 -1.31 -18.69 -14.54
N HIS A 199 -2.24 -18.39 -13.63
CA HIS A 199 -2.89 -19.40 -12.80
C HIS A 199 -3.68 -20.42 -13.63
N ALA A 200 -4.37 -20.00 -14.69
CA ALA A 200 -5.08 -20.90 -15.59
C ALA A 200 -4.12 -21.80 -16.38
N LEU A 201 -2.96 -21.28 -16.79
CA LEU A 201 -1.90 -22.06 -17.46
C LEU A 201 -1.29 -23.11 -16.55
N ASP A 202 -0.98 -22.76 -15.29
CA ASP A 202 -0.47 -23.71 -14.30
C ASP A 202 -1.49 -24.81 -13.98
N ALA A 203 -2.79 -24.48 -13.90
CA ALA A 203 -3.85 -25.45 -13.69
C ALA A 203 -3.96 -26.45 -14.86
N VAL A 204 -3.84 -25.97 -16.10
CA VAL A 204 -3.86 -26.84 -17.29
C VAL A 204 -2.62 -27.74 -17.34
N LEU A 205 -1.44 -27.19 -17.08
CA LEU A 205 -0.17 -27.93 -17.08
C LEU A 205 -0.10 -29.01 -15.99
N SER A 206 -0.63 -28.71 -14.80
CA SER A 206 -0.70 -29.69 -13.69
C SER A 206 -1.74 -30.78 -13.89
N SER A 207 -2.79 -30.54 -14.68
CA SER A 207 -3.82 -31.53 -15.01
C SER A 207 -3.49 -32.45 -16.20
N GLY A 208 -2.42 -32.14 -16.94
CA GLY A 208 -1.97 -32.89 -18.12
C GLY A 208 -0.88 -33.93 -17.87
N MET A 209 -0.49 -34.15 -16.61
CA MET A 209 0.40 -35.22 -16.16
C MET A 209 -0.38 -36.33 -15.44
#